data_AF-A0A936E708-F1
#
_entry.id   AF-A0A936E708-F1
#
_cell.length_a   1.000
_cell.length_b   1.000
_cell.length_c   1.000
_cell.angle_alpha   90.00
_cell.angle_beta   90.00
_cell.angle_gamma   90.00
#
_symmetry.space_group_name_H-M   'P 1'
#
loop_
_entity.id
_entity.type
_entity.pdbx_description
1 polymer ?
#
loop_
_entity_poly.entity_id
_entity_poly.type
_entity_poly.pdbx_seq_one_letter_code
_entity_poly.pdbx_strand_id
1 'polypeptide(L)'
;MGHPRKPDQARTTLNGLDFMRYVTYGDNGQTVSLNYDYEAIQWMHRNIPGSPVVAEAHSGNPYRSIGNRISMYTGLPSIVGWDWHQRQQRATTPGWLVASRVNDVSLLYNTEDIQLAQELLEKYNVGYVYVGQLETVYYSPAGLYKFDQMAAEGLLEEVYRNRGTSIYQVIR
;
A
#
# COMPACT_ATOMS: atom_id res chain seq x y z
N MET A 1 1.39 32.19 3.47
CA MET A 1 1.68 30.75 3.38
C MET A 1 1.06 30.07 4.58
N GLY A 2 0.17 29.10 4.34
CA GLY A 2 -0.85 28.64 5.29
C GLY A 2 -0.30 27.94 6.53
N HIS A 3 -0.88 28.29 7.69
CA HIS A 3 -0.66 27.64 8.97
C HIS A 3 -0.98 26.14 8.90
N PRO A 4 -0.18 25.24 9.50
CA PRO A 4 -0.64 23.89 9.81
C PRO A 4 -1.81 23.99 10.78
N ARG A 5 -2.95 23.37 10.46
CA ARG A 5 -4.08 23.28 11.39
C ARG A 5 -3.65 22.45 12.60
N LYS A 6 -3.92 22.97 13.80
CA LYS A 6 -3.60 22.34 15.09
C LYS A 6 -4.29 20.98 15.25
N PRO A 7 -3.65 20.00 15.90
CA PRO A 7 -4.26 18.72 16.25
C PRO A 7 -5.15 18.90 17.49
N ASP A 8 -6.38 19.40 17.30
CA ASP A 8 -7.33 19.65 18.41
C ASP A 8 -8.63 18.83 18.27
N GLN A 9 -8.64 17.82 17.40
CA GLN A 9 -9.80 16.92 17.22
C GLN A 9 -9.50 15.44 17.35
N ALA A 10 -8.23 15.04 17.51
CA ALA A 10 -7.91 13.68 17.89
C ALA A 10 -8.31 13.49 19.35
N ARG A 11 -9.44 12.80 19.59
CA ARG A 11 -9.79 12.35 20.94
C ARG A 11 -8.66 11.42 21.41
N THR A 12 -8.17 11.62 22.62
CA THR A 12 -7.22 10.69 23.25
C THR A 12 -7.91 9.34 23.38
N THR A 13 -7.54 8.39 22.52
CA THR A 13 -8.02 7.01 22.58
C THR A 13 -6.83 6.07 22.73
N LEU A 14 -7.07 4.88 23.30
CA LEU A 14 -6.08 3.79 23.31
C LEU A 14 -5.97 3.10 21.93
N ASN A 15 -6.72 3.57 20.93
CA ASN A 15 -6.67 3.05 19.57
C ASN A 15 -5.66 3.86 18.76
N GLY A 16 -4.50 3.25 18.51
CA GLY A 16 -3.41 3.86 17.74
C GLY A 16 -3.77 4.24 16.30
N LEU A 17 -4.94 3.82 15.78
CA LEU A 17 -5.42 4.17 14.44
C LEU A 17 -6.41 5.35 14.41
N ASP A 18 -6.94 5.80 15.56
CA ASP A 18 -8.04 6.79 15.58
C ASP A 18 -7.65 8.15 14.99
N PHE A 19 -6.36 8.49 15.05
CA PHE A 19 -5.83 9.72 14.44
C PHE A 19 -6.01 9.75 12.91
N MET A 20 -6.00 8.58 12.24
CA MET A 20 -6.10 8.48 10.78
C MET A 20 -7.42 9.05 10.25
N ARG A 21 -8.47 9.06 11.09
CA ARG A 21 -9.77 9.63 10.75
C ARG A 21 -9.73 11.14 10.50
N TYR A 22 -8.74 11.84 11.05
CA TYR A 22 -8.67 13.30 11.06
C TYR A 22 -7.46 13.86 10.32
N VAL A 23 -6.48 13.02 9.97
CA VAL A 23 -5.23 13.47 9.36
C VAL A 23 -5.33 13.48 7.83
N THR A 24 -4.93 14.61 7.27
CA THR A 24 -4.60 14.77 5.86
C THR A 24 -3.10 14.97 5.71
N TYR A 25 -2.46 14.17 4.86
CA TYR A 25 -1.04 14.22 4.57
C TYR A 25 -0.81 14.90 3.21
N GLY A 26 0.15 15.82 3.13
CA GLY A 26 0.56 16.42 1.87
C GLY A 26 1.70 15.62 1.26
N ASP A 27 1.50 15.02 0.09
CA ASP A 27 2.53 14.28 -0.64
C ASP A 27 2.49 14.64 -2.13
N ASN A 28 3.66 14.85 -2.74
CA ASN A 28 3.82 15.25 -4.13
C ASN A 28 2.87 16.38 -4.61
N GLY A 29 2.56 17.34 -3.73
CA GLY A 29 1.63 18.45 -4.01
C GLY A 29 0.13 18.09 -3.94
N GLN A 30 -0.20 16.84 -3.64
CA GLN A 30 -1.56 16.35 -3.42
C GLN A 30 -1.86 16.14 -1.94
N THR A 31 -3.15 16.11 -1.59
CA THR A 31 -3.62 15.84 -0.23
C THR A 31 -4.19 14.45 -0.15
N VAL A 32 -3.61 13.61 0.69
CA VAL A 32 -4.05 12.24 0.99
C VAL A 32 -4.79 12.24 2.32
N SER A 33 -6.02 11.75 2.36
CA SER A 33 -6.80 11.54 3.58
C SER A 33 -6.59 10.12 4.10
N LEU A 34 -6.09 10.00 5.32
CA LEU A 34 -5.87 8.68 5.94
C LEU A 34 -7.16 8.00 6.39
N ASN A 35 -8.32 8.67 6.32
CA ASN A 35 -9.59 8.08 6.74
C ASN A 35 -9.97 6.88 5.85
N TYR A 36 -9.67 6.95 4.55
CA TYR A 36 -9.95 5.83 3.64
C TYR A 36 -9.06 4.62 3.91
N ASP A 37 -7.80 4.85 4.26
CA ASP A 37 -6.91 3.79 4.73
C ASP A 37 -7.39 3.20 6.06
N TYR A 38 -7.86 4.05 6.99
CA TYR A 38 -8.41 3.59 8.27
C TYR A 38 -9.57 2.60 8.07
N GLU A 39 -10.55 2.96 7.24
CA GLU A 39 -11.71 2.09 6.95
C GLU A 39 -11.28 0.77 6.30
N ALA A 40 -10.31 0.83 5.37
CA ALA A 40 -9.78 -0.33 4.68
C ALA A 40 -9.00 -1.26 5.65
N ILE A 41 -8.10 -0.71 6.47
CA ILE A 41 -7.34 -1.46 7.49
C ILE A 41 -8.29 -2.17 8.46
N GLN A 42 -9.34 -1.49 8.91
CA GLN A 42 -10.36 -2.08 9.77
C GLN A 42 -11.07 -3.25 9.09
N TRP A 43 -11.35 -3.14 7.79
CA TRP A 43 -11.90 -4.25 7.01
C TRP A 43 -10.89 -5.40 6.89
N MET A 44 -9.62 -5.12 6.59
CA MET A 44 -8.57 -6.13 6.44
C MET A 44 -8.40 -6.96 7.72
N HIS A 45 -8.36 -6.32 8.89
CA HIS A 45 -8.26 -7.03 10.18
C HIS A 45 -9.40 -8.03 10.44
N ARG A 46 -10.60 -7.76 9.91
CA ARG A 46 -11.77 -8.61 10.14
C ARG A 46 -11.91 -9.72 9.10
N ASN A 47 -11.40 -9.51 7.89
CA ASN A 47 -11.74 -10.34 6.74
C ASN A 47 -10.55 -11.11 6.15
N ILE A 48 -9.31 -10.71 6.44
CA ILE A 48 -8.12 -11.39 5.91
C ILE A 48 -7.57 -12.35 6.98
N PRO A 49 -7.79 -13.66 6.85
CA PRO A 49 -7.17 -14.64 7.73
C PRO A 49 -5.70 -14.87 7.36
N GLY A 50 -4.91 -15.28 8.36
CA GLY A 50 -3.51 -15.65 8.16
C GLY A 50 -2.61 -14.43 7.91
N SER A 51 -1.57 -14.62 7.08
CA SER A 51 -0.59 -13.58 6.79
C SER A 51 -0.20 -13.55 5.31
N PRO A 52 -1.16 -13.36 4.39
CA PRO A 52 -0.88 -13.23 2.96
C PRO A 52 -0.05 -11.97 2.68
N VAL A 53 0.75 -12.01 1.61
CA VAL A 53 1.54 -10.86 1.16
C VAL A 53 0.62 -9.81 0.53
N VAL A 54 0.80 -8.55 0.94
CA VAL A 54 0.11 -7.40 0.39
C VAL A 54 1.05 -6.61 -0.52
N ALA A 55 0.63 -6.35 -1.75
CA ALA A 55 1.25 -5.33 -2.59
C ALA A 55 0.68 -3.97 -2.19
N GLU A 56 1.54 -3.00 -1.90
CA GLU A 56 1.18 -1.60 -1.58
C GLU A 56 2.25 -0.65 -2.13
N ALA A 57 1.96 0.64 -2.24
CA ALA A 57 2.94 1.61 -2.70
C ALA A 57 4.18 1.64 -1.80
N HIS A 58 5.33 1.62 -2.45
CA HIS A 58 6.61 1.90 -1.81
C HIS A 58 7.17 3.20 -2.35
N SER A 59 7.28 4.21 -1.49
CA SER A 59 7.93 5.46 -1.87
C SER A 59 9.43 5.38 -1.59
N GLY A 60 10.23 5.80 -2.58
CA GLY A 60 11.69 5.79 -2.51
C GLY A 60 12.28 6.75 -1.46
N ASN A 61 11.46 7.61 -0.84
CA ASN A 61 11.88 8.46 0.26
C ASN A 61 11.28 7.98 1.60
N PRO A 62 12.01 7.17 2.38
CA PRO A 62 11.51 6.60 3.64
C PRO A 62 11.25 7.65 4.74
N TYR A 63 11.72 8.90 4.56
CA TYR A 63 11.56 9.98 5.55
C TYR A 63 10.44 10.97 5.21
N ARG A 64 9.85 10.89 4.01
CA ARG A 64 8.83 11.84 3.53
C ARG A 64 7.58 11.18 2.98
N SER A 65 7.48 9.87 3.09
CA SER A 65 6.32 9.13 2.63
C SER A 65 5.78 8.22 3.71
N ILE A 66 4.48 8.03 3.67
CA ILE A 66 3.76 7.02 4.44
C ILE A 66 3.78 5.65 3.71
N GLY A 67 4.87 5.33 3.00
CA GLY A 67 5.04 4.02 2.36
C GLY A 67 5.07 2.89 3.40
N ASN A 68 4.62 1.70 3.01
CA ASN A 68 4.45 0.54 3.92
C ASN A 68 3.39 0.72 5.02
N ARG A 69 2.51 1.72 4.92
CA ARG A 69 1.47 1.98 5.93
C ARG A 69 0.54 0.80 6.13
N ILE A 70 0.19 0.08 5.07
CA ILE A 70 -0.79 -1.01 5.16
C ILE A 70 -0.18 -2.19 5.90
N SER A 71 1.03 -2.63 5.52
CA SER A 71 1.76 -3.66 6.26
C SER A 71 2.04 -3.26 7.72
N MET A 72 2.40 -1.99 7.98
CA MET A 72 2.60 -1.50 9.35
C MET A 72 1.37 -1.64 10.23
N TYR A 73 0.20 -1.24 9.73
CA TYR A 73 -1.01 -1.21 10.54
C TYR A 73 -1.75 -2.54 10.57
N THR A 74 -1.60 -3.38 9.54
CA THR A 74 -2.25 -4.71 9.49
C THR A 74 -1.40 -5.84 10.05
N GLY A 75 -0.07 -5.67 10.08
CA GLY A 75 0.88 -6.74 10.39
C GLY A 75 1.09 -7.74 9.25
N LEU A 76 0.48 -7.50 8.08
CA LEU A 76 0.65 -8.35 6.90
C LEU A 76 2.02 -8.10 6.25
N PRO A 77 2.68 -9.15 5.72
CA PRO A 77 3.93 -8.97 4.99
C PRO A 77 3.72 -8.18 3.69
N SER A 78 4.68 -7.33 3.31
CA SER A 78 4.72 -6.61 2.03
C SER A 78 5.84 -7.12 1.11
N ILE A 79 5.74 -6.83 -0.20
CA ILE A 79 6.77 -7.18 -1.19
C ILE A 79 8.13 -6.55 -0.82
N VAL A 80 8.08 -5.26 -0.47
CA VAL A 80 9.23 -4.49 0.04
C VAL A 80 9.01 -4.28 1.53
N GLY A 81 9.69 -5.04 2.38
CA GLY A 81 9.68 -4.79 3.82
C GLY A 81 10.42 -3.51 4.20
N TRP A 82 10.25 -3.07 5.46
CA TRP A 82 11.04 -1.98 6.06
C TRP A 82 12.51 -2.39 6.21
N ASP A 83 13.26 -2.23 5.11
CA ASP A 83 14.65 -2.66 4.99
C ASP A 83 15.61 -1.91 5.96
N TRP A 84 15.14 -0.92 6.71
CA TRP A 84 15.98 -0.22 7.68
C TRP A 84 16.17 -0.97 9.01
N HIS A 85 15.18 -1.74 9.48
CA HIS A 85 15.29 -2.49 10.75
C HIS A 85 15.96 -3.87 10.60
N GLN A 86 15.90 -4.49 9.41
CA GLN A 86 16.64 -5.73 9.15
C GLN A 86 18.13 -5.50 8.88
N ARG A 87 18.53 -4.37 8.27
CA ARG A 87 19.94 -3.99 8.08
C ARG A 87 20.73 -3.90 9.39
N GLN A 88 20.08 -3.51 10.49
CA GLN A 88 20.74 -3.41 11.80
C GLN A 88 20.96 -4.77 12.48
N GLN A 89 20.23 -5.81 12.09
CA GLN A 89 20.37 -7.17 12.64
C GLN A 89 21.00 -8.18 11.68
N ARG A 90 21.05 -7.90 10.36
CA ARG A 90 21.66 -8.76 9.34
C ARG A 90 22.57 -7.93 8.43
N ALA A 91 23.86 -7.89 8.77
CA ALA A 91 24.92 -7.22 8.00
C ALA A 91 25.18 -7.81 6.60
N THR A 92 24.39 -8.79 6.15
CA THR A 92 24.63 -9.59 4.96
C THR A 92 23.57 -9.48 3.87
N THR A 93 22.52 -8.66 4.02
CA THR A 93 21.58 -8.40 2.90
C THR A 93 22.19 -7.40 1.93
N PRO A 94 22.52 -7.79 0.68
CA PRO A 94 23.01 -6.87 -0.31
C PRO A 94 21.97 -5.80 -0.67
N GLY A 95 22.35 -4.53 -0.70
CA GLY A 95 21.44 -3.42 -1.02
C GLY A 95 20.77 -3.52 -2.41
N TRP A 96 21.34 -4.29 -3.35
CA TRP A 96 20.77 -4.49 -4.68
C TRP A 96 19.46 -5.31 -4.67
N LEU A 97 19.28 -6.22 -3.72
CA LEU A 97 18.06 -7.03 -3.61
C LEU A 97 16.85 -6.17 -3.26
N VAL A 98 17.05 -5.13 -2.46
CA VAL A 98 15.99 -4.21 -2.05
C VAL A 98 15.66 -3.25 -3.17
N ALA A 99 16.67 -2.73 -3.86
CA ALA A 99 16.46 -1.92 -5.06
C ALA A 99 15.65 -2.69 -6.13
N SER A 100 15.95 -3.97 -6.34
CA SER A 100 15.19 -4.81 -7.28
C SER A 100 13.73 -4.95 -6.88
N ARG A 101 13.41 -5.21 -5.60
CA ARG A 101 12.01 -5.32 -5.14
C ARG A 101 11.26 -4.00 -5.25
N VAL A 102 11.92 -2.87 -4.97
CA VAL A 102 11.33 -1.53 -5.14
C VAL A 102 11.01 -1.27 -6.61
N ASN A 103 11.93 -1.62 -7.52
CA ASN A 103 11.69 -1.52 -8.95
C ASN A 103 10.55 -2.41 -9.40
N ASP A 104 10.46 -3.64 -8.89
CA ASP A 104 9.41 -4.58 -9.24
C ASP A 104 8.03 -4.11 -8.73
N VAL A 105 7.95 -3.50 -7.54
CA VAL A 105 6.72 -2.85 -7.07
C VAL A 105 6.36 -1.66 -7.97
N SER A 106 7.35 -0.83 -8.32
CA SER A 106 7.12 0.30 -9.24
C SER A 106 6.62 -0.17 -10.60
N LEU A 107 7.18 -1.25 -11.12
CA LEU A 107 6.77 -1.88 -12.37
C LEU A 107 5.36 -2.46 -12.25
N LEU A 108 5.08 -3.19 -11.17
CA LEU A 108 3.75 -3.75 -10.89
C LEU A 108 2.68 -2.67 -10.90
N TYR A 109 2.91 -1.50 -10.32
CA TYR A 109 1.90 -0.44 -10.30
C TYR A 109 1.84 0.40 -11.59
N ASN A 110 2.94 0.53 -12.35
CA ASN A 110 2.98 1.35 -13.57
C ASN A 110 2.73 0.62 -14.88
N THR A 111 2.98 -0.70 -14.96
CA THR A 111 2.76 -1.47 -16.18
C THR A 111 1.28 -1.47 -16.56
N GLU A 112 0.98 -1.50 -17.86
CA GLU A 112 -0.36 -1.76 -18.41
C GLU A 112 -0.48 -3.23 -18.89
N ASP A 113 0.64 -3.94 -18.97
CA ASP A 113 0.70 -5.36 -19.34
C ASP A 113 0.20 -6.23 -18.19
N ILE A 114 -0.94 -6.89 -18.41
CA ILE A 114 -1.60 -7.78 -17.44
C ILE A 114 -0.75 -9.02 -17.18
N GLN A 115 -0.15 -9.61 -18.21
CA GLN A 115 0.68 -10.81 -18.05
C GLN A 115 1.89 -10.52 -17.17
N LEU A 116 2.57 -9.39 -17.43
CA LEU A 116 3.69 -8.96 -16.58
C LEU A 116 3.25 -8.67 -15.14
N ALA A 117 2.07 -8.07 -14.94
CA ALA A 117 1.54 -7.86 -13.59
C ALA A 117 1.28 -9.19 -12.87
N GLN A 118 0.68 -10.18 -13.55
CA GLN A 118 0.45 -11.52 -12.99
C GLN A 118 1.77 -12.20 -12.60
N GLU A 119 2.77 -12.20 -13.48
CA GLU A 119 4.10 -12.77 -13.20
C GLU A 119 4.72 -12.16 -11.93
N LEU A 120 4.57 -10.85 -11.72
CA LEU A 120 5.04 -10.16 -10.52
C LEU A 120 4.23 -10.56 -9.27
N LEU A 121 2.90 -10.67 -9.38
CA LEU A 121 2.05 -11.13 -8.28
C LEU A 121 2.41 -12.56 -7.85
N GLU A 122 2.65 -13.45 -8.81
CA GLU A 122 3.08 -14.83 -8.57
C GLU A 122 4.49 -14.90 -7.98
N LYS A 123 5.45 -14.16 -8.56
CA LYS A 123 6.85 -14.09 -8.09
C LYS A 123 6.95 -13.78 -6.60
N TYR A 124 6.07 -12.93 -6.09
CA TYR A 124 6.04 -12.53 -4.68
C TYR A 124 4.97 -13.23 -3.84
N ASN A 125 4.24 -14.19 -4.42
CA ASN A 125 3.13 -14.88 -3.77
C ASN A 125 2.13 -13.90 -3.14
N VAL A 126 1.80 -12.84 -3.88
CA VAL A 126 0.85 -11.82 -3.44
C VAL A 126 -0.51 -12.46 -3.24
N GLY A 127 -1.14 -12.16 -2.10
CA GLY A 127 -2.52 -12.55 -1.83
C GLY A 127 -3.49 -11.38 -2.03
N TYR A 128 -3.04 -10.15 -1.78
CA TYR A 128 -3.86 -8.95 -1.92
C TYR A 128 -3.08 -7.80 -2.55
N VAL A 129 -3.75 -7.05 -3.44
CA VAL A 129 -3.26 -5.78 -4.01
C VAL A 129 -4.05 -4.63 -3.39
N TYR A 130 -3.34 -3.65 -2.86
CA TYR A 130 -3.93 -2.46 -2.25
C TYR A 130 -3.78 -1.25 -3.17
N VAL A 131 -4.88 -0.62 -3.57
CA VAL A 131 -4.89 0.59 -4.39
C VAL A 131 -5.60 1.70 -3.65
N GLY A 132 -4.85 2.56 -2.96
CA GLY A 132 -5.36 3.72 -2.23
C GLY A 132 -4.91 5.05 -2.84
N GLN A 133 -5.24 6.14 -2.14
CA GLN A 133 -4.88 7.48 -2.58
C GLN A 133 -3.37 7.68 -2.75
N LEU A 134 -2.54 7.03 -1.93
CA LEU A 134 -1.10 7.11 -2.07
C LEU A 134 -0.63 6.48 -3.38
N GLU A 135 -1.18 5.31 -3.73
CA GLU A 135 -0.88 4.64 -4.99
C GLU A 135 -1.20 5.54 -6.20
N THR A 136 -2.30 6.30 -6.13
CA THR A 136 -2.68 7.30 -7.15
C THR A 136 -1.73 8.50 -7.22
N VAL A 137 -1.06 8.84 -6.13
CA VAL A 137 -0.07 9.94 -6.09
C VAL A 137 1.25 9.55 -6.76
N TYR A 138 1.63 8.27 -6.68
CA TYR A 138 2.97 7.79 -7.07
C TYR A 138 3.01 7.05 -8.41
N TYR A 139 1.88 6.51 -8.89
CA TYR A 139 1.84 5.64 -10.06
C TYR A 139 0.89 6.14 -11.14
N SER A 140 1.10 5.68 -12.38
CA SER A 140 0.31 6.12 -13.53
C SER A 140 -1.16 5.66 -13.42
N PRO A 141 -2.14 6.52 -13.77
CA PRO A 141 -3.55 6.12 -13.79
C PRO A 141 -3.82 4.92 -14.71
N ALA A 142 -3.14 4.84 -15.85
CA ALA A 142 -3.26 3.72 -16.79
C ALA A 142 -2.76 2.41 -16.16
N GLY A 143 -1.63 2.46 -15.45
CA GLY A 143 -1.13 1.32 -14.71
C GLY A 143 -2.09 0.89 -13.60
N LEU A 144 -2.66 1.82 -12.83
CA LEU A 144 -3.62 1.44 -11.78
C LEU A 144 -4.92 0.85 -12.34
N TYR A 145 -5.41 1.37 -13.47
CA TYR A 145 -6.63 0.88 -14.12
C TYR A 145 -6.55 -0.60 -14.52
N LYS A 146 -5.34 -1.13 -14.76
CA LYS A 146 -5.18 -2.56 -15.08
C LYS A 146 -5.76 -3.47 -13.99
N PHE A 147 -5.75 -3.08 -12.72
CA PHE A 147 -6.26 -3.95 -11.65
C PHE A 147 -7.78 -4.13 -11.77
N ASP A 148 -8.49 -3.10 -12.23
CA ASP A 148 -9.91 -3.21 -12.58
C ASP A 148 -10.11 -4.14 -13.80
N GLN A 149 -9.22 -4.09 -14.79
CA GLN A 149 -9.26 -5.00 -15.95
C GLN A 149 -8.99 -6.45 -15.54
N MET A 150 -7.97 -6.69 -14.72
CA MET A 150 -7.66 -8.01 -14.16
C MET A 150 -8.83 -8.56 -13.33
N ALA A 151 -9.54 -7.70 -12.60
CA ALA A 151 -10.76 -8.09 -11.89
C ALA A 151 -11.89 -8.48 -12.85
N ALA A 152 -12.08 -7.73 -13.94
CA ALA A 152 -13.06 -8.05 -14.98
C ALA A 152 -12.74 -9.36 -15.72
N GLU A 153 -11.46 -9.70 -15.85
CA GLU A 153 -10.98 -10.96 -16.44
C GLU A 153 -11.01 -12.16 -15.46
N GLY A 154 -11.39 -11.92 -14.19
CA GLY A 154 -11.47 -12.97 -13.17
C GLY A 154 -10.12 -13.40 -12.58
N LEU A 155 -9.05 -12.65 -12.86
CA LEU A 155 -7.71 -12.87 -12.31
C LEU A 155 -7.58 -12.33 -10.88
N LEU A 156 -8.36 -11.29 -10.59
CA LEU A 156 -8.50 -10.69 -9.27
C LEU A 156 -9.98 -10.64 -8.86
N GLU A 157 -10.24 -10.59 -7.57
CA GLU A 157 -11.56 -10.28 -7.02
C GLU A 157 -11.49 -8.98 -6.22
N GLU A 158 -12.31 -7.99 -6.55
CA GLU A 158 -12.44 -6.79 -5.72
C GLU A 158 -13.24 -7.13 -4.45
N VAL A 159 -12.52 -7.25 -3.33
CA VAL A 159 -13.10 -7.65 -2.04
C VAL A 159 -13.49 -6.47 -1.16
N TYR A 160 -13.00 -5.27 -1.47
CA TYR A 160 -13.32 -4.05 -0.75
C TYR A 160 -13.13 -2.83 -1.64
N ARG A 161 -14.06 -1.87 -1.54
CA ARG A 161 -13.94 -0.53 -2.12
C ARG A 161 -14.60 0.52 -1.25
N ASN A 162 -13.93 1.65 -1.10
CA ASN A 162 -14.50 2.89 -0.58
C ASN A 162 -14.15 4.05 -1.53
N ARG A 163 -14.39 5.30 -1.10
CA ARG A 163 -14.16 6.49 -1.96
C ARG A 163 -12.69 6.74 -2.33
N GLY A 164 -11.73 6.19 -1.59
CA GLY A 164 -10.30 6.45 -1.77
C GLY A 164 -9.42 5.21 -1.84
N THR A 165 -9.99 4.02 -1.68
CA THR A 165 -9.25 2.75 -1.59
C THR A 165 -10.04 1.61 -2.23
N SER A 166 -9.33 0.76 -2.96
CA SER A 166 -9.80 -0.56 -3.42
C SER A 166 -8.81 -1.64 -3.01
N ILE A 167 -9.30 -2.81 -2.63
CA ILE A 167 -8.48 -3.99 -2.31
C ILE A 167 -8.92 -5.13 -3.21
N TYR A 168 -7.94 -5.74 -3.87
CA TYR A 168 -8.14 -6.88 -4.75
C TYR A 168 -7.48 -8.12 -4.16
N GLN A 169 -8.21 -9.23 -4.11
CA GLN A 169 -7.66 -10.55 -3.79
C GLN A 169 -7.16 -11.21 -5.07
N VAL A 170 -5.98 -11.82 -5.00
CA VAL A 170 -5.42 -12.60 -6.12
C VAL A 170 -6.08 -13.98 -6.16
N ILE A 171 -6.69 -14.32 -7.30
CA ILE A 171 -7.31 -15.63 -7.52
C ILE A 171 -6.25 -16.63 -7.96
N ARG A 172 -6.33 -17.86 -7.43
CA ARG A 172 -5.39 -18.96 -7.69
C ARG A 172 -6.12 -20.20 -8.14
#